data_AF-A0A8B7P3A7-F1
#
_entry.id   AF-A0A8B7P3A7-F1
#
_cell.length_a   1.000
_cell.length_b   1.000
_cell.length_c   1.000
_cell.angle_alpha   90.00
_cell.angle_beta   90.00
_cell.angle_gamma   90.00
#
_symmetry.space_group_name_H-M   'P 1'
#
loop_
_entity.id
_entity.type
_entity.pdbx_description
1 polymer ?
#
loop_
_entity_poly.entity_id
_entity_poly.type
_entity_poly.pdbx_seq_one_letter_code
_entity_poly.pdbx_strand_id
1 'polypeptide(L)'
;MKNFLGYQQFENLNKRRSSQLSMLALPLLLLVTLGERSAQGQSSQKYDPEAPPQLYHPRCEITDTDPDADCIFGTAGRDYPVLDQVPRTAFGCGTLLPGIYADIDAACQVYHFCLHDGNKFSFLCPNGTMFNQAYFVCDLWFNVDCPRSKEFYALNENIYRNPNLPGPKENTYS
;
A
#
# COMPACT_ATOMS: atom_id res chain seq x y z
N MET A 1 40.12 8.10 -9.66
CA MET A 1 40.44 9.54 -9.51
C MET A 1 39.12 10.23 -9.22
N LYS A 2 38.80 10.55 -7.94
CA LYS A 2 38.89 11.90 -7.33
C LYS A 2 38.15 12.96 -8.17
N ASN A 3 37.28 13.86 -7.70
CA ASN A 3 36.72 14.25 -6.41
C ASN A 3 35.78 15.46 -6.74
N PHE A 4 34.56 15.57 -6.21
CA PHE A 4 34.13 16.40 -5.05
C PHE A 4 33.68 17.86 -5.34
N LEU A 5 32.48 18.20 -4.79
CA LEU A 5 31.94 19.51 -4.33
C LEU A 5 31.31 20.48 -5.35
N GLY A 6 30.27 21.26 -5.02
CA GLY A 6 29.54 21.55 -3.77
C GLY A 6 28.19 22.22 -4.12
N TYR A 7 27.09 22.08 -3.38
CA TYR A 7 26.81 22.62 -2.03
C TYR A 7 27.31 24.06 -1.84
N GLN A 8 26.51 25.05 -2.25
CA GLN A 8 26.38 26.39 -1.63
C GLN A 8 25.45 27.30 -2.44
N GLN A 9 24.16 27.39 -2.09
CA GLN A 9 23.34 28.57 -2.43
C GLN A 9 22.16 28.79 -1.48
N PHE A 10 22.37 28.63 -0.17
CA PHE A 10 21.43 29.05 0.88
C PHE A 10 22.09 30.02 1.84
N GLU A 11 22.54 31.17 1.33
CA GLU A 11 23.00 32.29 2.13
C GLU A 11 22.65 33.55 1.34
N ASN A 12 21.42 34.05 1.48
CA ASN A 12 21.03 35.44 1.21
C ASN A 12 19.52 35.59 1.40
N LEU A 13 19.10 36.09 2.56
CA LEU A 13 18.01 37.06 2.75
C LEU A 13 17.85 37.46 4.25
N ASN A 14 18.89 37.31 5.07
CA ASN A 14 18.91 37.87 6.42
C ASN A 14 19.95 39.00 6.52
N LYS A 15 19.68 40.11 5.81
CA LYS A 15 20.50 41.33 5.91
C LYS A 15 19.73 42.58 5.48
N ARG A 16 18.88 43.12 6.36
CA ARG A 16 18.57 44.56 6.34
C ARG A 16 18.87 45.16 7.71
N ARG A 17 20.09 45.72 7.81
CA ARG A 17 20.53 46.61 8.88
C ARG A 17 19.85 47.98 8.70
N SER A 18 19.23 48.44 9.77
CA SER A 18 19.47 49.73 10.46
C SER A 18 19.92 50.94 9.63
N SER A 19 19.10 52.01 9.63
CA SER A 19 19.56 53.40 9.86
C SER A 19 18.39 54.41 9.93
N GLN A 20 18.14 54.93 11.15
CA GLN A 20 17.84 56.33 11.53
C GLN A 20 16.69 57.13 10.86
N LEU A 21 15.71 57.57 11.68
CA LEU A 21 15.34 58.98 11.99
C LEU A 21 13.84 59.12 12.36
N SER A 22 13.56 59.47 13.62
CA SER A 22 12.78 60.66 14.04
C SER A 22 12.21 60.45 15.44
N MET A 23 12.54 61.37 16.34
CA MET A 23 12.13 61.41 17.73
C MET A 23 10.69 61.91 17.92
N LEU A 24 10.17 61.60 19.11
CA LEU A 24 9.05 62.22 19.85
C LEU A 24 7.73 61.45 19.90
N ALA A 25 7.59 60.58 20.91
CA ALA A 25 6.41 60.50 21.78
C ALA A 25 6.76 59.63 23.02
N LEU A 26 7.08 60.28 24.14
CA LEU A 26 7.18 59.64 25.47
C LEU A 26 5.77 59.54 26.10
N PRO A 27 5.57 58.74 27.17
CA PRO A 27 4.50 57.76 27.28
C PRO A 27 3.37 58.19 28.24
N LEU A 28 2.18 57.61 28.07
CA LEU A 28 1.25 57.41 29.18
C LEU A 28 1.08 55.92 29.43
N LEU A 29 1.69 55.44 30.52
CA LEU A 29 1.32 54.21 31.20
C LEU A 29 -0.08 54.38 31.81
N LEU A 30 -0.99 53.44 31.52
CA LEU A 30 -2.03 53.01 32.47
C LEU A 30 -2.54 51.59 32.11
N LEU A 31 -1.82 50.61 32.67
CA LEU A 31 -2.26 49.36 33.31
C LEU A 31 -3.29 48.42 32.63
N VAL A 32 -2.76 47.23 32.30
CA VAL A 32 -3.27 45.86 32.56
C VAL A 32 -4.65 45.45 32.02
N THR A 33 -4.65 44.51 31.07
CA THR A 33 -5.50 43.32 31.19
C THR A 33 -4.70 42.06 30.85
N LEU A 34 -4.76 41.08 31.74
CA LEU A 34 -4.42 39.69 31.46
C LEU A 34 -5.32 39.19 30.32
N GLY A 35 -4.75 38.53 29.32
CA GLY A 35 -5.52 37.89 28.26
C GLY A 35 -4.63 36.95 27.47
N GLU A 36 -5.03 35.68 27.44
CA GLU A 36 -4.20 34.51 27.19
C GLU A 36 -3.85 34.28 25.72
N ARG A 37 -2.89 33.37 25.52
CA ARG A 37 -2.49 32.80 24.24
C ARG A 37 -3.71 32.40 23.39
N SER A 38 -3.65 32.66 22.09
CA SER A 38 -4.47 31.93 21.12
C SER A 38 -3.59 31.56 19.93
N ALA A 39 -3.03 30.36 19.98
CA ALA A 39 -2.71 29.63 18.77
C ALA A 39 -4.05 29.18 18.18
N GLN A 40 -4.50 29.79 17.09
CA GLN A 40 -5.67 29.34 16.34
C GLN A 40 -5.22 28.70 15.04
N GLY A 41 -4.99 27.39 15.11
CA GLY A 41 -5.16 26.49 13.98
C GLY A 41 -6.29 25.53 14.34
N GLN A 42 -7.51 25.82 13.91
CA GLN A 42 -8.66 24.92 14.06
C GLN A 42 -9.57 25.06 12.83
N SER A 43 -9.34 24.18 11.85
CA SER A 43 -10.36 23.80 10.87
C SER A 43 -11.48 23.10 11.64
N SER A 44 -12.68 23.69 11.64
CA SER A 44 -13.87 23.12 12.27
C SER A 44 -14.74 22.53 11.18
N GLN A 45 -14.61 21.23 10.90
CA GLN A 45 -15.62 20.52 10.11
C GLN A 45 -16.85 20.29 10.98
N LYS A 46 -18.00 20.75 10.47
CA LYS A 46 -19.32 20.58 11.07
C LYS A 46 -19.79 19.13 10.87
N TYR A 47 -20.11 18.44 11.95
CA TYR A 47 -20.62 17.07 11.93
C TYR A 47 -22.03 17.01 11.29
N ASP A 48 -22.21 16.13 10.32
CA ASP A 48 -23.50 15.82 9.67
C ASP A 48 -23.93 14.38 10.06
N PRO A 49 -25.06 14.20 10.77
CA PRO A 49 -25.54 12.90 11.21
C PRO A 49 -26.19 12.06 10.10
N GLU A 50 -26.44 12.62 8.91
CA GLU A 50 -27.12 11.92 7.80
C GLU A 50 -26.15 11.44 6.70
N ALA A 51 -24.87 11.78 6.80
CA ALA A 51 -23.86 11.31 5.87
C ALA A 51 -23.74 9.76 5.95
N PRO A 52 -23.64 9.06 4.79
CA PRO A 52 -23.26 7.64 4.78
C PRO A 52 -21.97 7.49 5.59
N PRO A 53 -21.73 6.36 6.28
CA PRO A 53 -20.48 6.14 6.98
C PRO A 53 -19.35 6.20 5.95
N GLN A 54 -18.76 7.37 5.80
CA GLN A 54 -17.48 7.53 5.17
C GLN A 54 -16.57 6.69 6.03
N LEU A 55 -15.86 5.74 5.43
CA LEU A 55 -14.77 5.03 6.07
C LEU A 55 -13.63 6.05 6.28
N TYR A 56 -13.90 7.08 7.08
CA TYR A 56 -12.98 8.14 7.39
C TYR A 56 -11.96 7.55 8.34
N HIS A 57 -10.95 6.91 7.76
CA HIS A 57 -9.72 6.63 8.46
C HIS A 57 -9.03 7.99 8.64
N PRO A 58 -8.87 8.49 9.88
CA PRO A 58 -8.31 9.83 10.15
C PRO A 58 -6.82 9.97 9.79
N ARG A 59 -6.25 9.01 9.03
CA ARG A 59 -4.87 8.98 8.52
C ARG A 59 -4.81 8.85 7.00
N CYS A 60 -5.95 8.80 6.32
CA CYS A 60 -6.01 8.59 4.88
C CYS A 60 -6.58 9.87 4.27
N GLU A 61 -5.66 10.65 3.71
CA GLU A 61 -5.96 11.92 3.05
C GLU A 61 -5.97 11.67 1.54
N ILE A 62 -6.79 12.43 0.81
CA ILE A 62 -6.75 12.42 -0.64
C ILE A 62 -5.39 12.94 -1.09
N THR A 63 -4.62 12.12 -1.79
CA THR A 63 -3.31 12.48 -2.35
C THR A 63 -3.25 12.14 -3.83
N ASP A 64 -2.24 12.65 -4.54
CA ASP A 64 -2.00 12.26 -5.95
C ASP A 64 -1.81 10.75 -6.13
N THR A 65 -1.39 10.04 -5.07
CA THR A 65 -1.16 8.59 -5.05
C THR A 65 -2.30 7.77 -4.46
N ASP A 66 -3.29 8.41 -3.84
CA ASP A 66 -4.49 7.81 -3.20
C ASP A 66 -5.68 8.77 -3.42
N PRO A 67 -6.29 8.76 -4.63
CA PRO A 67 -7.35 9.70 -4.99
C PRO A 67 -8.72 9.36 -4.39
N ASP A 68 -8.92 8.13 -3.91
CA ASP A 68 -10.14 7.62 -3.26
C ASP A 68 -10.07 7.62 -1.72
N ALA A 69 -8.90 7.91 -1.14
CA ALA A 69 -8.66 8.05 0.31
C ALA A 69 -9.07 6.82 1.13
N ASP A 70 -8.93 5.63 0.54
CA ASP A 70 -9.22 4.35 1.19
C ASP A 70 -7.99 3.74 1.87
N CYS A 71 -6.89 4.50 1.93
CA CYS A 71 -5.59 4.11 2.49
C CYS A 71 -4.79 3.13 1.62
N ILE A 72 -5.21 2.90 0.37
CA ILE A 72 -4.54 2.03 -0.58
C ILE A 72 -4.06 2.90 -1.74
N PHE A 73 -2.78 2.80 -2.07
CA PHE A 73 -2.27 3.52 -3.25
C PHE A 73 -2.95 3.06 -4.53
N GLY A 74 -3.21 3.97 -5.47
CA GLY A 74 -3.92 3.69 -6.71
C GLY A 74 -5.44 3.85 -6.55
N THR A 75 -6.22 3.34 -7.50
CA THR A 75 -7.68 3.47 -7.50
C THR A 75 -8.34 2.12 -7.67
N ALA A 76 -9.29 1.82 -6.78
CA ALA A 76 -10.10 0.61 -6.84
C ALA A 76 -10.80 0.43 -8.19
N GLY A 77 -10.74 -0.78 -8.75
CA GLY A 77 -11.36 -1.14 -10.03
C GLY A 77 -10.64 -0.62 -11.28
N ARG A 78 -9.63 0.25 -11.13
CA ARG A 78 -8.75 0.69 -12.22
C ARG A 78 -7.36 0.05 -12.10
N ASP A 79 -6.70 0.25 -10.96
CA ASP A 79 -5.31 -0.18 -10.77
C ASP A 79 -5.24 -1.57 -10.12
N TYR A 80 -6.24 -1.91 -9.30
CA TYR A 80 -6.39 -3.22 -8.69
C TYR A 80 -7.86 -3.63 -8.60
N PRO A 81 -8.18 -4.94 -8.62
CA PRO A 81 -9.56 -5.43 -8.51
C PRO A 81 -10.13 -5.31 -7.09
N VAL A 82 -11.46 -5.23 -6.99
CA VAL A 82 -12.21 -5.18 -5.72
C VAL A 82 -13.34 -6.20 -5.73
N LEU A 83 -12.98 -7.46 -5.97
CA LEU A 83 -13.93 -8.58 -5.97
C LEU A 83 -14.47 -8.81 -4.54
N ASP A 84 -15.79 -8.90 -4.43
CA ASP A 84 -16.50 -9.21 -3.18
C ASP A 84 -16.60 -10.72 -2.93
N GLN A 85 -16.53 -11.52 -4.00
CA GLN A 85 -16.65 -12.98 -3.99
C GLN A 85 -15.72 -13.59 -5.04
N VAL A 86 -15.38 -14.87 -4.86
CA VAL A 86 -14.59 -15.63 -5.85
C VAL A 86 -15.44 -15.85 -7.11
N PRO A 87 -15.08 -15.26 -8.27
CA PRO A 87 -15.83 -15.46 -9.50
C PRO A 87 -15.57 -16.86 -10.08
N ARG A 88 -16.44 -17.30 -10.99
CA ARG A 88 -16.17 -18.49 -11.80
C ARG A 88 -15.17 -18.12 -12.90
N THR A 89 -14.03 -18.79 -12.90
CA THR A 89 -12.95 -18.66 -13.90
C THR A 89 -12.69 -19.99 -14.60
N ALA A 90 -11.80 -19.99 -15.60
CA ALA A 90 -11.38 -21.21 -16.29
C ALA A 90 -10.34 -22.02 -15.48
N PHE A 91 -9.89 -21.53 -14.33
CA PHE A 91 -8.85 -22.18 -13.54
C PHE A 91 -9.30 -23.56 -13.02
N GLY A 92 -8.45 -24.58 -13.19
CA GLY A 92 -8.67 -25.92 -12.66
C GLY A 92 -7.36 -26.60 -12.25
N CYS A 93 -7.43 -27.50 -11.27
CA CYS A 93 -6.26 -28.21 -10.72
C CYS A 93 -5.92 -29.52 -11.46
N GLY A 94 -6.71 -29.94 -12.45
CA GLY A 94 -6.63 -31.29 -13.02
C GLY A 94 -5.28 -31.69 -13.62
N THR A 95 -4.48 -30.74 -14.09
CA THR A 95 -3.13 -30.97 -14.62
C THR A 95 -2.04 -30.31 -13.77
N LEU A 96 -2.40 -29.78 -12.61
CA LEU A 96 -1.49 -29.06 -11.72
C LEU A 96 -1.05 -29.98 -10.59
N LEU A 97 0.14 -29.72 -10.06
CA LEU A 97 0.58 -30.35 -8.83
C LEU A 97 -0.28 -29.85 -7.66
N PRO A 98 -0.34 -30.60 -6.55
CA PRO A 98 -0.82 -30.04 -5.29
C PRO A 98 -0.01 -28.79 -4.95
N GLY A 99 -0.68 -27.69 -4.59
CA GLY A 99 -0.01 -26.41 -4.42
C GLY A 99 -0.95 -25.21 -4.36
N ILE A 100 -0.37 -24.02 -4.42
CA ILE A 100 -1.03 -22.72 -4.33
C ILE A 100 -0.80 -21.93 -5.63
N TYR A 101 -1.88 -21.50 -6.26
CA TYR A 101 -1.87 -20.95 -7.61
C TYR A 101 -2.63 -19.62 -7.71
N ALA A 102 -2.01 -18.60 -8.30
CA ALA A 102 -2.65 -17.34 -8.67
C ALA A 102 -3.70 -17.58 -9.77
N ASP A 103 -4.89 -17.00 -9.63
CA ASP A 103 -5.88 -16.99 -10.71
C ASP A 103 -5.74 -15.73 -11.57
N ILE A 104 -5.12 -15.88 -12.74
CA ILE A 104 -4.90 -14.76 -13.65
C ILE A 104 -6.20 -14.23 -14.27
N ASP A 105 -7.25 -15.05 -14.36
CA ASP A 105 -8.55 -14.65 -14.92
C ASP A 105 -9.33 -13.78 -13.92
N ALA A 106 -9.02 -13.91 -12.62
CA ALA A 106 -9.52 -13.08 -11.54
C ALA A 106 -8.55 -11.94 -11.17
N ALA A 107 -7.71 -11.51 -12.13
CA ALA A 107 -6.68 -10.48 -11.94
C ALA A 107 -5.82 -10.72 -10.69
N CYS A 108 -5.51 -11.99 -10.40
CA CYS A 108 -4.73 -12.45 -9.25
C CYS A 108 -5.23 -11.99 -7.87
N GLN A 109 -6.41 -11.40 -7.73
CA GLN A 109 -7.00 -11.20 -6.40
C GLN A 109 -7.47 -12.52 -5.80
N VAL A 110 -7.76 -13.50 -6.66
CA VAL A 110 -8.05 -14.87 -6.23
C VAL A 110 -6.81 -15.73 -6.36
N TYR A 111 -6.65 -16.63 -5.40
CA TYR A 111 -5.73 -17.76 -5.49
C TYR A 111 -6.41 -19.06 -5.08
N HIS A 112 -5.86 -20.17 -5.53
CA HIS A 112 -6.41 -21.51 -5.33
C HIS A 112 -5.42 -22.43 -4.65
N PHE A 113 -5.91 -23.26 -3.73
CA PHE A 113 -5.18 -24.38 -3.16
C PHE A 113 -5.63 -25.64 -3.88
N CYS A 114 -4.75 -26.24 -4.67
CA CYS A 114 -4.98 -27.51 -5.35
C CYS A 114 -4.58 -28.69 -4.46
N LEU A 115 -5.46 -29.69 -4.36
CA LEU A 115 -5.24 -30.95 -3.67
C LEU A 115 -4.82 -32.07 -4.64
N HIS A 116 -4.39 -33.21 -4.09
CA HIS A 116 -3.95 -34.38 -4.87
C HIS A 116 -5.04 -35.02 -5.75
N ASP A 117 -6.30 -34.89 -5.36
CA ASP A 117 -7.45 -35.43 -6.08
C ASP A 117 -7.99 -34.46 -7.16
N GLY A 118 -7.32 -33.33 -7.38
CA GLY A 118 -7.73 -32.29 -8.31
C GLY A 118 -8.83 -31.37 -7.77
N ASN A 119 -9.29 -31.56 -6.52
CA ASN A 119 -10.16 -30.59 -5.86
C ASN A 119 -9.40 -29.32 -5.49
N LYS A 120 -10.15 -28.22 -5.33
CA LYS A 120 -9.57 -26.91 -4.99
C LYS A 120 -10.34 -26.19 -3.90
N PHE A 121 -9.60 -25.44 -3.07
CA PHE A 121 -10.14 -24.34 -2.27
C PHE A 121 -9.75 -23.02 -2.92
N SER A 122 -10.58 -21.99 -2.80
CA SER A 122 -10.35 -20.70 -3.44
C SER A 122 -10.52 -19.58 -2.43
N PHE A 123 -9.66 -18.57 -2.52
CA PHE A 123 -9.58 -17.50 -1.54
C PHE A 123 -9.41 -16.16 -2.24
N LEU A 124 -9.90 -15.10 -1.60
CA LEU A 124 -9.68 -13.72 -2.02
C LEU A 124 -8.58 -13.09 -1.17
N CYS A 125 -7.64 -12.44 -1.83
CA CYS A 125 -6.79 -11.44 -1.22
C CYS A 125 -7.62 -10.18 -0.88
N PRO A 126 -7.31 -9.47 0.22
CA PRO A 126 -7.95 -8.19 0.55
C PRO A 126 -7.84 -7.15 -0.59
N ASN A 127 -8.74 -6.16 -0.59
CA ASN A 127 -8.65 -5.03 -1.51
C ASN A 127 -7.27 -4.35 -1.41
N GLY A 128 -6.73 -3.93 -2.55
CA GLY A 128 -5.38 -3.36 -2.65
C GLY A 128 -4.24 -4.38 -2.73
N THR A 129 -4.55 -5.67 -2.65
CA THR A 129 -3.56 -6.75 -2.73
C THR A 129 -3.90 -7.77 -3.79
N MET A 130 -2.87 -8.42 -4.33
CA MET A 130 -2.96 -9.48 -5.31
C MET A 130 -2.03 -10.62 -4.88
N PHE A 131 -2.37 -11.84 -5.26
CA PHE A 131 -1.55 -12.99 -4.92
C PHE A 131 -0.26 -13.00 -5.72
N ASN A 132 0.86 -12.83 -5.02
CA ASN A 132 2.19 -12.89 -5.57
C ASN A 132 2.65 -14.35 -5.64
N GLN A 133 2.53 -14.96 -6.81
CA GLN A 133 2.87 -16.37 -7.02
C GLN A 133 4.32 -16.71 -6.64
N ALA A 134 5.26 -15.78 -6.82
CA ALA A 134 6.68 -16.01 -6.54
C ALA A 134 6.97 -16.20 -5.05
N TYR A 135 6.16 -15.57 -4.20
CA TYR A 135 6.35 -15.54 -2.75
C TYR A 135 5.23 -16.24 -1.96
N PHE A 136 4.16 -16.67 -2.63
CA PHE A 136 2.99 -17.31 -2.05
C PHE A 136 2.27 -16.48 -0.99
N VAL A 137 2.18 -15.17 -1.19
CA VAL A 137 1.51 -14.22 -0.29
C VAL A 137 0.61 -13.27 -1.07
N CYS A 138 -0.42 -12.72 -0.43
CA CYS A 138 -1.08 -11.52 -0.95
C CYS A 138 -0.16 -10.33 -0.70
N ASP A 139 0.34 -9.73 -1.76
CA ASP A 139 1.23 -8.57 -1.74
C ASP A 139 0.49 -7.34 -2.27
N LEU A 140 1.03 -6.15 -2.05
CA LEU A 140 0.47 -4.93 -2.62
C LEU A 140 0.41 -5.05 -4.14
N TRP A 141 -0.70 -4.59 -4.75
CA TRP A 141 -0.98 -4.81 -6.17
C TRP A 141 0.17 -4.38 -7.10
N PHE A 142 0.88 -3.29 -6.77
CA PHE A 142 1.99 -2.77 -7.58
C PHE A 142 3.27 -3.61 -7.50
N ASN A 143 3.36 -4.56 -6.55
CA ASN A 143 4.45 -5.54 -6.47
C ASN A 143 4.15 -6.81 -7.28
N VAL A 144 2.95 -6.93 -7.86
CA VAL A 144 2.47 -8.17 -8.51
C VAL A 144 2.31 -7.97 -10.01
N ASP A 145 3.17 -8.63 -10.79
CA ASP A 145 2.98 -8.78 -12.24
C ASP A 145 2.06 -9.98 -12.51
N CYS A 146 0.74 -9.73 -12.41
CA CYS A 146 -0.26 -10.79 -12.47
C CYS A 146 -0.20 -11.66 -13.74
N PRO A 147 -0.11 -11.10 -14.97
CA PRO A 147 0.01 -11.90 -16.20
C PRO A 147 1.19 -12.88 -16.18
N ARG A 148 2.28 -12.54 -15.48
CA ARG A 148 3.48 -13.38 -15.36
C ARG A 148 3.44 -14.40 -14.24
N SER A 149 2.37 -14.42 -13.42
CA SER A 149 2.25 -15.37 -12.31
C SER A 149 2.46 -16.82 -12.72
N LYS A 150 1.99 -17.22 -13.91
CA LYS A 150 2.15 -18.58 -14.44
C LYS A 150 3.61 -19.02 -14.56
N GLU A 151 4.55 -18.11 -14.76
CA GLU A 151 6.00 -18.41 -14.84
C GLU A 151 6.54 -18.97 -13.52
N PHE A 152 5.88 -18.65 -12.39
CA PHE A 152 6.28 -19.07 -11.05
C PHE A 152 5.52 -20.30 -10.54
N TYR A 153 4.61 -20.89 -11.32
CA TYR A 153 3.83 -22.07 -10.90
C TYR A 153 4.72 -23.27 -10.52
N ALA A 154 5.89 -23.41 -11.13
CA ALA A 154 6.85 -24.47 -10.82
C ALA A 154 7.38 -24.40 -9.37
N LEU A 155 7.30 -23.25 -8.70
CA LEU A 155 7.70 -23.11 -7.29
C LEU A 155 6.85 -23.98 -6.35
N ASN A 156 5.65 -24.40 -6.79
CA ASN A 156 4.79 -25.31 -6.04
C ASN A 156 5.45 -26.66 -5.72
N GLU A 157 6.42 -27.09 -6.53
CA GLU A 157 7.21 -28.30 -6.27
C GLU A 157 7.96 -28.24 -4.93
N ASN A 158 8.16 -27.03 -4.37
CA ASN A 158 8.98 -26.81 -3.19
C ASN A 158 8.16 -26.57 -1.91
N ILE A 159 6.85 -26.33 -2.00
CA ILE A 159 6.01 -25.99 -0.83
C ILE A 159 5.96 -27.14 0.20
N TYR A 160 6.05 -28.38 -0.27
CA TYR A 160 5.98 -29.58 0.56
C TYR A 160 7.32 -30.30 0.71
N ARG A 161 8.42 -29.73 0.19
CA ARG A 161 9.75 -30.30 0.41
C ARG A 161 10.21 -29.99 1.84
N ASN A 162 10.37 -31.04 2.64
CA ASN A 162 11.13 -30.94 3.87
C ASN A 162 12.62 -31.11 3.53
N PRO A 163 13.47 -30.08 3.71
CA PRO A 163 14.90 -30.17 3.39
C PRO A 163 15.65 -31.17 4.28
N ASN A 164 15.06 -31.58 5.41
CA ASN A 164 15.64 -32.54 6.34
C ASN A 164 15.16 -33.97 6.10
N LEU A 165 14.21 -34.18 5.17
CA LEU A 165 13.83 -35.52 4.75
C LEU A 165 14.64 -35.89 3.50
N PRO A 166 15.16 -37.14 3.41
CA PRO A 166 15.66 -37.64 2.15
C PRO A 166 14.58 -37.45 1.09
N GLY A 167 14.95 -36.86 -0.05
CA GLY A 167 14.04 -36.72 -1.18
C GLY A 167 13.41 -38.07 -1.53
N PRO A 168 12.25 -38.07 -2.21
CA PRO A 168 11.69 -39.31 -2.74
C PRO A 168 12.82 -40.04 -3.46
N LYS A 169 13.07 -41.30 -3.10
CA LYS A 169 14.01 -42.10 -3.87
C LYS A 169 13.38 -42.19 -5.25
N GLU A 170 13.93 -41.44 -6.21
CA GLU A 170 13.72 -41.77 -7.61
C GLU A 170 14.06 -43.25 -7.73
N ASN A 171 13.15 -44.00 -8.38
CA ASN A 171 13.25 -45.34 -8.96
C ASN A 171 12.10 -46.28 -8.52
N THR A 172 11.57 -46.99 -9.53
CA THR A 172 10.81 -48.26 -9.46
C THR A 172 9.28 -48.16 -9.60
N TYR A 173 8.82 -47.67 -10.76
CA TYR A 173 7.84 -48.44 -11.52
C TYR A 173 8.48 -48.78 -12.87
N SER A 174 8.92 -50.04 -12.97
CA SER A 174 9.24 -50.71 -14.23
C SER A 174 7.98 -51.03 -15.01
#